data_AF-A0A6H2DLF6-F1
#
_entry.id   AF-A0A6H2DLF6-F1
#
_cell.length_a   1.000
_cell.length_b   1.000
_cell.length_c   1.000
_cell.angle_alpha   90.00
_cell.angle_beta   90.00
_cell.angle_gamma   90.00
#
_symmetry.space_group_name_H-M   'P 1'
#
loop_
_entity.id
_entity.type
_entity.pdbx_description
1 polymer ?
#
loop_
_entity_poly.entity_id
_entity_poly.type
_entity_poly.pdbx_seq_one_letter_code
_entity_poly.pdbx_strand_id
1 'polypeptide(L)'
;MPKRILTGTVVSDKGDKTVVVNVERKVKHPLYGKIMRRTKKYHAHDENNEIKTGETVRIEETRPISKLKTWKVLERVGAAAGLATPTVKELTKNDPADDKIKAPEKPAAEPKAEEAAAEEKAES
;
A
#
# COMPACT_ATOMS: atom_id res chain seq x y z
N MET A 1 26.98 4.29 17.13
CA MET A 1 27.22 3.81 15.74
C MET A 1 26.02 4.20 14.89
N PRO A 2 26.20 4.58 13.62
CA PRO A 2 25.08 4.91 12.73
C PRO A 2 24.23 3.66 12.44
N LYS A 3 22.91 3.84 12.36
CA LYS A 3 21.98 2.76 12.01
C LYS A 3 22.13 2.40 10.52
N ARG A 4 21.96 1.12 10.19
CA ARG A 4 22.08 0.64 8.81
C ARG A 4 20.81 0.93 8.04
N ILE A 5 20.94 1.62 6.90
CA ILE A 5 19.83 1.91 5.97
C ILE A 5 20.02 1.05 4.72
N LEU A 6 18.96 0.36 4.30
CA LEU A 6 18.93 -0.45 3.08
C LEU A 6 17.82 0.05 2.16
N THR A 7 17.99 -0.12 0.85
CA THR A 7 16.95 0.19 -0.15
C THR A 7 16.53 -1.11 -0.82
N GLY A 8 15.23 -1.28 -1.05
CA GLY A 8 14.71 -2.46 -1.72
C GLY A 8 13.28 -2.27 -2.21
N THR A 9 12.78 -3.26 -2.93
CA THR A 9 11.42 -3.25 -3.51
C THR A 9 10.47 -4.05 -2.65
N VAL A 10 9.25 -3.56 -2.49
CA VAL A 10 8.19 -4.22 -1.72
C VAL A 10 7.61 -5.38 -2.53
N VAL A 11 7.66 -6.58 -1.96
CA VAL A 11 7.16 -7.82 -2.60
C VAL A 11 5.77 -8.19 -2.09
N SER A 12 5.42 -7.83 -0.85
CA SER A 12 4.12 -8.15 -0.28
C SER A 12 3.74 -7.21 0.84
N ASP A 13 2.48 -6.77 0.86
CA ASP A 13 1.83 -5.99 1.93
C ASP A 13 0.74 -6.78 2.68
N LYS A 14 0.67 -8.11 2.54
CA LYS A 14 -0.42 -8.93 3.08
C LYS A 14 -0.55 -8.89 4.61
N GLY A 15 0.48 -8.42 5.32
CA GLY A 15 0.49 -8.36 6.78
C GLY A 15 0.10 -6.99 7.29
N ASP A 16 -0.75 -6.92 8.31
CA ASP A 16 -1.06 -5.64 8.94
C ASP A 16 0.20 -5.01 9.55
N LYS A 17 0.36 -3.71 9.32
CA LYS A 17 1.49 -2.88 9.78
C LYS A 17 2.85 -3.40 9.36
N THR A 18 2.90 -4.21 8.30
CA THR A 18 4.07 -5.01 7.94
C THR A 18 4.21 -5.16 6.44
N VAL A 19 5.36 -4.75 5.92
CA VAL A 19 5.70 -4.95 4.50
C VAL A 19 6.92 -5.84 4.36
N VAL A 20 6.91 -6.69 3.34
CA VAL A 20 8.04 -7.56 3.00
C VAL A 20 8.86 -6.89 1.89
N VAL A 21 10.07 -6.46 2.24
CA VAL A 21 10.99 -5.77 1.32
C VAL A 21 12.08 -6.73 0.85
N ASN A 22 12.27 -6.85 -0.45
CA ASN A 22 13.40 -7.57 -1.05
C ASN A 22 14.54 -6.59 -1.31
N VAL A 23 15.65 -6.81 -0.61
CA VAL A 23 16.88 -6.02 -0.78
C VAL A 23 17.89 -6.84 -1.57
N GLU A 24 18.39 -6.23 -2.63
CA GLU A 24 19.45 -6.79 -3.44
C GLU A 24 20.81 -6.22 -3.07
N ARG A 25 21.82 -7.07 -3.04
CA ARG A 25 23.22 -6.64 -2.94
C ARG A 25 24.09 -7.39 -3.94
N LYS A 26 25.07 -6.69 -4.49
CA LYS A 26 26.12 -7.29 -5.32
C LYS A 26 27.24 -7.79 -4.40
N VAL A 27 27.58 -9.07 -4.50
CA VAL A 27 28.63 -9.72 -3.70
C VAL A 27 29.61 -10.40 -4.65
N LYS A 28 30.90 -10.21 -4.42
CA LYS A 28 31.97 -10.88 -5.18
C LYS A 28 32.11 -12.34 -4.72
N HIS A 29 32.14 -13.30 -5.64
CA HIS A 29 32.48 -14.68 -5.29
C HIS A 29 33.91 -14.72 -4.71
N PRO A 30 34.13 -15.33 -3.53
CA PRO A 30 35.43 -15.27 -2.85
C PRO A 30 36.57 -15.86 -3.68
N LEU A 31 36.32 -16.98 -4.39
CA LEU A 31 37.35 -17.68 -5.16
C LEU A 31 37.52 -17.15 -6.60
N TYR A 32 36.42 -16.80 -7.26
CA TYR A 32 36.41 -16.56 -8.72
C TYR A 32 36.26 -15.08 -9.07
N GLY A 33 35.97 -14.23 -8.10
CA GLY A 33 35.82 -12.80 -8.33
C GLY A 33 34.61 -12.35 -9.15
N LYS A 34 33.77 -13.28 -9.62
CA LYS A 34 32.51 -12.96 -10.32
C LYS A 34 31.56 -12.19 -9.41
N ILE A 35 31.04 -11.06 -9.87
CA ILE A 35 30.03 -10.28 -9.15
C ILE A 35 28.67 -10.96 -9.32
N MET A 36 28.06 -11.35 -8.21
CA MET A 36 26.77 -12.03 -8.18
C MET A 36 25.75 -11.22 -7.37
N ARG A 37 24.47 -11.27 -7.75
CA ARG A 37 23.38 -10.66 -6.99
C ARG A 37 22.92 -11.63 -5.90
N ARG A 38 22.78 -11.15 -4.67
CA ARG A 38 22.13 -11.86 -3.57
C ARG A 38 20.93 -11.05 -3.09
N THR A 39 19.80 -11.72 -2.94
CA THR A 39 18.54 -11.17 -2.45
C THR A 39 18.30 -11.61 -1.01
N LYS A 40 17.73 -10.73 -0.19
CA LYS A 40 17.22 -11.09 1.15
C LYS A 40 15.93 -10.33 1.42
N LYS A 41 14.94 -11.05 1.94
CA LYS A 41 13.65 -10.49 2.37
C LYS A 41 13.75 -9.97 3.80
N TYR A 42 13.18 -8.80 4.05
CA TYR A 42 13.12 -8.15 5.35
C TYR A 42 11.68 -7.78 5.67
N HIS A 43 11.27 -7.98 6.93
CA HIS A 43 9.97 -7.54 7.41
C HIS A 43 10.14 -6.16 8.03
N ALA A 44 9.57 -5.16 7.37
CA ALA A 44 9.62 -3.78 7.83
C ALA A 44 8.28 -3.38 8.46
N HIS A 45 8.36 -2.59 9.52
CA HIS A 45 7.21 -2.00 10.16
C HIS A 45 6.85 -0.68 9.46
N ASP A 46 5.59 -0.62 9.07
CA ASP A 46 4.86 0.57 8.65
C ASP A 46 3.65 0.67 9.58
N GLU A 47 3.38 1.84 10.18
CA GLU A 47 2.26 2.01 11.10
C GLU A 47 0.95 2.30 10.37
N ASN A 48 1.05 2.98 9.22
CA ASN A 48 -0.10 3.50 8.48
C ASN A 48 -0.47 2.65 7.26
N ASN A 49 0.27 1.58 6.97
CA ASN A 49 0.10 0.74 5.77
C ASN A 49 0.05 1.57 4.48
N GLU A 50 0.86 2.63 4.43
CA GLU A 50 0.86 3.58 3.33
C GLU A 50 1.55 2.99 2.09
N ILE A 51 2.49 2.08 2.31
CA ILE A 51 3.34 1.49 1.29
C ILE A 51 2.66 0.32 0.59
N LYS A 52 2.60 0.39 -0.74
CA LYS A 52 2.03 -0.67 -1.57
C LYS A 52 3.08 -1.58 -2.17
N THR A 53 2.65 -2.77 -2.56
CA THR A 53 3.48 -3.72 -3.31
C THR A 53 4.00 -3.11 -4.63
N GLY A 54 5.28 -3.32 -4.94
CA GLY A 54 5.94 -2.80 -6.14
C GLY A 54 6.70 -1.49 -5.96
N GLU A 55 6.51 -0.79 -4.84
CA GLU A 55 7.24 0.45 -4.55
C GLU A 55 8.68 0.16 -4.10
N THR A 56 9.59 1.11 -4.34
CA THR A 56 10.95 1.06 -3.80
C THR A 56 11.01 1.92 -2.54
N VAL A 57 11.50 1.34 -1.45
CA VAL A 57 11.52 1.96 -0.12
C VAL A 57 12.89 1.87 0.54
N ARG A 58 13.17 2.83 1.42
CA ARG A 58 14.30 2.79 2.36
C ARG A 58 13.84 2.24 3.70
N ILE A 59 14.61 1.30 4.23
CA ILE A 59 14.38 0.68 5.53
C ILE A 59 15.56 0.91 6.47
N GLU A 60 15.28 1.13 7.74
CA GLU A 60 16.25 1.35 8.81
C GLU A 60 16.22 0.20 9.82
N GLU A 61 17.39 -0.19 10.32
CA GLU A 61 17.52 -1.13 11.45
C GLU A 61 17.00 -0.49 12.76
N THR A 62 16.12 -1.19 13.47
CA THR A 62 15.50 -0.72 14.71
C THR A 62 15.49 -1.83 15.77
N ARG A 63 15.03 -1.50 16.98
CA ARG A 63 14.77 -2.51 18.02
C ARG A 63 13.79 -3.56 17.49
N PRO A 64 13.89 -4.84 17.89
CA PRO A 64 12.90 -5.83 17.51
C PRO A 64 11.49 -5.39 17.94
N ILE A 65 10.58 -5.31 16.97
CA ILE A 65 9.16 -5.04 17.17
C ILE A 65 8.40 -6.37 17.29
N SER A 66 8.88 -7.39 16.57
CA SER A 66 8.40 -8.76 16.66
C SER A 66 9.55 -9.75 16.43
N LYS A 67 9.23 -11.05 16.36
CA LYS A 67 10.19 -12.11 16.03
C LYS A 67 10.92 -11.88 14.70
N LEU A 68 10.26 -11.27 13.72
CA LEU A 68 10.80 -11.06 12.36
C LEU A 68 10.95 -9.58 12.00
N LYS A 69 10.14 -8.69 12.58
CA LYS A 69 10.12 -7.26 12.26
C LYS A 69 11.18 -6.54 13.08
N THR A 70 12.36 -6.38 12.47
CA THR A 70 13.50 -5.62 13.03
C THR A 70 13.85 -4.38 12.21
N TRP A 71 13.01 -4.06 11.21
CA TRP A 71 13.23 -2.94 10.28
C TRP A 71 12.05 -1.97 10.36
N LYS A 72 12.31 -0.68 10.17
CA LYS A 72 11.30 0.37 10.04
C LYS A 72 11.38 0.98 8.64
N VAL A 73 10.24 1.29 8.02
CA VAL A 73 10.21 2.02 6.75
C VAL A 73 10.48 3.52 7.00
N LEU A 74 11.33 4.14 6.18
CA LEU A 74 11.64 5.57 6.24
C LEU A 74 10.94 6.37 5.14
N GLU A 75 11.23 6.04 3.88
CA GLU A 75 10.88 6.88 2.72
C GLU A 75 10.66 6.01 1.47
N ARG A 76 9.77 6.46 0.58
CA ARG A 76 9.63 5.94 -0.78
C ARG A 76 10.67 6.57 -1.71
N VAL A 77 11.50 5.76 -2.33
CA VAL A 77 12.53 6.21 -3.28
C VAL A 77 12.03 5.97 -4.69
N GLY A 78 11.65 7.02 -5.40
CA GLY A 78 11.19 6.89 -6.79
C GLY A 78 10.04 7.81 -7.20
N ALA A 79 9.53 8.65 -6.29
CA ALA A 79 8.73 9.80 -6.70
C ALA A 79 9.66 10.83 -7.35
N ALA A 80 9.93 10.65 -8.64
CA ALA A 80 10.49 11.71 -9.45
C ALA A 80 9.53 12.90 -9.36
N ALA A 81 9.97 13.94 -8.65
CA ALA A 81 9.35 15.25 -8.72
C ALA A 81 9.41 15.73 -10.17
N GLY A 82 8.24 15.76 -10.84
CA GLY A 82 8.04 16.46 -12.10
C GLY A 82 7.20 15.69 -13.13
N LEU A 83 5.89 15.99 -13.17
CA LEU A 83 5.08 16.39 -14.33
C LEU A 83 3.62 15.90 -14.24
N ALA A 84 2.75 16.74 -13.67
CA ALA A 84 1.40 16.99 -14.19
C ALA A 84 0.91 18.32 -13.57
N THR A 85 0.82 19.33 -14.42
CA THR A 85 0.29 20.66 -14.16
C THR A 85 -1.15 20.64 -13.64
N PRO A 86 -1.58 21.66 -12.88
CA PRO A 86 -2.99 21.84 -12.53
C PRO A 86 -3.80 22.14 -13.81
N THR A 87 -4.66 21.20 -14.22
CA THR A 87 -5.70 21.53 -15.19
C THR A 87 -6.78 22.34 -14.49
N VAL A 88 -6.61 23.66 -14.58
CA VAL A 88 -7.69 24.64 -14.66
C VAL A 88 -8.87 24.09 -15.47
N LYS A 89 -10.02 23.94 -14.81
CA LYS A 89 -11.32 24.17 -15.44
C LYS A 89 -11.76 25.56 -15.00
N GLU A 90 -11.40 26.56 -15.78
CA GLU A 90 -12.03 27.87 -15.77
C GLU A 90 -12.95 27.98 -16.99
N LEU A 91 -14.17 28.47 -16.76
CA LEU A 91 -15.18 29.05 -17.66
C LEU A 91 -16.58 28.65 -17.12
N THR A 92 -17.03 29.33 -16.07
CA THR A 92 -17.89 30.55 -16.11
C THR A 92 -19.38 30.25 -16.26
N LYS A 93 -20.12 30.57 -15.20
CA LYS A 93 -21.32 31.41 -15.27
C LYS A 93 -21.57 32.01 -13.88
N ASN A 94 -21.51 33.33 -13.85
CA ASN A 94 -22.01 34.17 -12.77
C ASN A 94 -23.52 33.93 -12.58
N ASP A 95 -23.99 33.95 -11.33
CA ASP A 95 -25.37 34.25 -10.91
C ASP A 95 -25.88 35.57 -11.55
N PRO A 96 -27.20 35.93 -11.64
CA PRO A 96 -28.34 35.52 -10.79
C PRO A 96 -29.74 35.39 -11.50
N ALA A 97 -30.78 35.13 -10.69
CA ALA A 97 -32.25 35.29 -10.92
C ALA A 97 -33.10 34.06 -11.35
N ASP A 98 -34.00 33.70 -10.42
CA ASP A 98 -35.30 33.02 -10.47
C ASP A 98 -35.68 32.09 -11.64
N ASP A 99 -35.97 30.82 -11.32
CA ASP A 99 -37.34 30.29 -11.50
C ASP A 99 -37.59 29.04 -10.62
N LYS A 100 -38.73 29.04 -9.92
CA LYS A 100 -39.23 27.97 -9.06
C LYS A 100 -39.85 26.85 -9.92
N ILE A 101 -39.37 25.61 -9.84
CA ILE A 101 -40.25 24.41 -9.94
C ILE A 101 -39.80 23.30 -8.97
N LYS A 102 -40.53 23.22 -7.85
CA LYS A 102 -41.23 22.05 -7.26
C LYS A 102 -40.46 20.73 -7.05
N ALA A 103 -40.21 20.43 -5.77
CA ALA A 103 -40.01 19.07 -5.24
C ALA A 103 -41.20 18.14 -5.56
N PRO A 104 -40.96 16.83 -5.68
CA PRO A 104 -41.33 15.97 -4.55
C PRO A 104 -40.35 14.85 -4.22
N GLU A 105 -40.46 14.41 -2.96
CA GLU A 105 -39.77 13.32 -2.28
C GLU A 105 -39.82 11.94 -2.96
N LYS A 106 -38.74 11.16 -2.70
CA LYS A 106 -38.59 9.69 -2.50
C LYS A 106 -39.85 8.81 -2.65
N PRO A 107 -39.76 7.52 -3.08
CA PRO A 107 -38.88 6.52 -2.43
C PRO A 107 -38.40 5.29 -3.28
N ALA A 108 -37.46 4.51 -2.68
CA ALA A 108 -37.20 3.05 -2.84
C ALA A 108 -36.80 2.50 -4.24
N ALA A 109 -35.93 1.50 -4.44
CA ALA A 109 -35.58 0.35 -3.62
C ALA A 109 -34.23 -0.28 -4.06
N GLU A 110 -33.37 -0.61 -3.09
CA GLU A 110 -32.64 -1.90 -3.07
C GLU A 110 -33.48 -2.86 -2.20
N PRO A 111 -33.56 -4.14 -2.56
CA PRO A 111 -33.07 -5.13 -1.59
C PRO A 111 -32.28 -6.26 -2.25
N LYS A 112 -31.04 -6.46 -1.81
CA LYS A 112 -30.35 -7.75 -1.94
C LYS A 112 -30.99 -8.73 -0.97
N ALA A 113 -31.39 -9.87 -1.53
CA ALA A 113 -32.00 -10.98 -0.83
C ALA A 113 -31.08 -11.58 0.22
N GLU A 114 -31.74 -11.90 1.33
CA GLU A 114 -31.31 -12.64 2.51
C GLU A 114 -31.37 -14.15 2.24
N GLU A 115 -30.34 -14.84 2.75
CA GLU A 115 -30.29 -16.16 3.39
C GLU A 115 -31.38 -17.23 3.09
N ALA A 116 -30.93 -18.43 2.69
CA ALA A 116 -31.65 -19.67 2.96
C ALA A 116 -30.65 -20.80 3.26
N ALA A 117 -30.63 -21.20 4.53
CA ALA A 117 -30.02 -22.42 5.04
C ALA A 117 -30.87 -23.64 4.67
N ALA A 118 -30.21 -24.76 4.40
CA ALA A 118 -30.81 -26.09 4.39
C ALA A 118 -29.72 -27.11 4.75
N GLU A 119 -29.84 -27.78 5.89
CA GLU A 119 -30.16 -29.21 5.96
C GLU A 119 -30.26 -29.64 7.44
N GLU A 120 -31.51 -29.87 7.88
CA GLU A 120 -31.88 -30.39 9.18
C GLU A 120 -31.91 -31.92 9.16
N LYS A 121 -31.62 -32.50 10.32
CA LYS A 121 -31.66 -33.92 10.66
C LYS A 121 -33.08 -34.53 10.59
N ALA A 122 -33.16 -35.80 10.21
CA ALA A 122 -34.17 -36.78 10.66
C ALA A 122 -33.48 -38.16 10.60
N GLU A 123 -33.07 -38.78 11.72
CA GLU A 123 -33.85 -39.62 12.65
C GLU A 123 -34.32 -40.97 12.06
N SER A 124 -33.44 -41.99 12.12
CA SER A 124 -33.67 -43.35 12.66
C SER A 124 -32.54 -44.30 12.26
#